data_AF-A0A699S012-F1
#
_entry.id   AF-A0A699S012-F1
#
_cell.length_a   1.000
_cell.length_b   1.000
_cell.length_c   1.000
_cell.angle_alpha   90.00
_cell.angle_beta   90.00
_cell.angle_gamma   90.00
#
_symmetry.space_group_name_H-M   'P 1'
#
loop_
_entity.id
_entity.type
_entity.pdbx_description
1 polymer ?
#
loop_
_entity_poly.entity_id
_entity_poly.type
_entity_poly.pdbx_seq_one_letter_code
_entity_poly.pdbx_strand_id
1 'polypeptide(L)'
;MIGTLLYLTASRPDLQFAICMCARYHFIKEQVEQGVIEIYFVNTEYQLADLFTKALGRERIEFLTNKLGMRSFTPETLKKLMNEDNE
;
A
#
# COMPACT_ATOMS: atom_id res chain seq x y z
N MET A 1 -28.92 -6.80 -17.19
CA MET A 1 -27.62 -6.12 -17.32
C MET A 1 -26.64 -6.44 -16.20
N ILE A 2 -27.02 -6.33 -14.92
CA ILE A 2 -26.13 -6.66 -13.77
C ILE A 2 -25.60 -8.11 -13.80
N GLY A 3 -26.46 -9.09 -14.14
CA GLY A 3 -26.04 -10.50 -14.21
C GLY A 3 -25.00 -10.80 -15.30
N THR A 4 -25.10 -10.16 -16.46
CA THR A 4 -24.13 -10.32 -17.56
C THR A 4 -22.78 -9.70 -17.19
N LEU A 5 -22.80 -8.55 -16.51
CA LEU A 5 -21.60 -7.90 -16.01
C LEU A 5 -20.91 -8.77 -14.95
N LEU A 6 -21.67 -9.33 -14.01
CA LEU A 6 -21.16 -10.23 -12.96
C LEU A 6 -20.53 -11.50 -13.57
N TYR A 7 -21.21 -12.11 -14.54
CA TYR A 7 -20.72 -13.30 -15.25
C TYR A 7 -19.41 -13.03 -16.02
N LEU A 8 -19.31 -11.88 -16.70
CA LEU A 8 -18.11 -11.47 -17.42
C LEU A 8 -16.94 -11.16 -16.47
N THR A 9 -17.20 -10.54 -15.32
CA THR A 9 -16.15 -10.28 -14.30
C THR A 9 -15.65 -11.57 -13.65
N ALA A 10 -16.54 -12.51 -13.33
CA ALA A 10 -16.15 -13.79 -12.74
C ALA A 10 -15.39 -14.69 -13.73
N SER A 11 -15.68 -14.56 -15.03
CA SER A 11 -15.06 -15.38 -16.08
C SER A 11 -13.75 -14.80 -16.61
N ARG A 12 -13.49 -13.50 -16.40
CA ARG A 12 -12.30 -12.80 -16.90
C ARG A 12 -11.68 -11.96 -15.78
N PRO A 13 -10.76 -12.52 -14.98
CA PRO A 13 -10.14 -11.81 -13.86
C PRO A 13 -9.41 -10.52 -14.30
N ASP A 14 -8.85 -10.49 -15.51
CA ASP A 14 -8.22 -9.28 -16.07
C ASP A 14 -9.22 -8.12 -16.21
N LEU A 15 -10.45 -8.43 -16.65
CA LEU A 15 -11.50 -7.42 -16.82
C LEU A 15 -12.00 -6.95 -15.46
N GLN A 16 -12.13 -7.85 -14.50
CA GLN A 16 -12.50 -7.51 -13.12
C GLN A 16 -11.44 -6.60 -12.47
N PHE A 17 -10.15 -6.89 -12.67
CA PHE A 17 -9.06 -6.07 -12.17
C PHE A 17 -9.10 -4.66 -12.75
N ALA A 18 -9.24 -4.53 -14.08
CA ALA A 18 -9.32 -3.24 -14.75
C ALA A 18 -10.52 -2.39 -14.27
N ILE A 19 -11.70 -2.99 -14.17
CA ILE A 19 -12.91 -2.29 -13.68
C ILE A 19 -12.71 -1.78 -12.25
N CYS A 20 -12.13 -2.61 -11.37
CA CYS A 20 -11.88 -2.22 -9.99
C CYS A 20 -10.91 -1.03 -9.90
N MET A 21 -9.84 -1.06 -10.70
CA MET A 21 -8.87 0.03 -10.77
C MET A 21 -9.52 1.34 -11.26
N CYS A 22 -10.33 1.28 -12.32
CA CYS A 22 -11.05 2.45 -12.83
C CYS A 22 -12.00 3.04 -11.78
N ALA A 23 -12.78 2.19 -11.11
CA ALA A 23 -13.72 2.64 -10.07
C ALA A 23 -12.99 3.33 -8.91
N ARG A 24 -11.88 2.75 -8.43
CA ARG A 24 -11.05 3.35 -7.37
C ARG A 24 -10.43 4.68 -7.79
N TYR A 25 -9.92 4.76 -9.02
CA TYR A 25 -9.34 5.98 -9.55
C TYR A 25 -10.35 7.13 -9.59
N HIS A 26 -11.55 6.87 -10.14
CA HIS A 26 -12.60 7.89 -10.22
C HIS A 26 -13.03 8.40 -8.85
N PHE A 27 -13.18 7.49 -7.87
CA PHE A 27 -13.51 7.88 -6.50
C PHE A 27 -12.43 8.80 -5.89
N ILE A 28 -11.15 8.42 -5.98
CA ILE A 28 -10.05 9.23 -5.43
C ILE A 28 -9.99 10.60 -6.13
N LYS A 29 -10.14 10.64 -7.46
CA LYS A 29 -10.14 11.89 -8.23
C LYS A 29 -11.25 12.84 -7.78
N GLU A 30 -12.46 12.33 -7.58
CA GLU A 30 -13.59 13.13 -7.10
C GLU A 30 -13.32 13.71 -5.70
N GLN A 31 -12.76 12.91 -4.79
CA GLN A 31 -12.40 13.38 -3.44
C GLN A 31 -11.32 14.48 -3.45
N VAL A 32 -10.41 14.43 -4.43
CA VAL A 32 -9.39 15.45 -4.64
C VAL A 32 -10.01 16.74 -5.20
N GLU A 33 -10.91 16.62 -6.17
CA GLU A 33 -11.64 17.77 -6.73
C GLU A 33 -12.55 18.46 -5.69
N GLN A 34 -13.11 17.69 -4.76
CA GLN A 34 -13.89 18.20 -3.63
C GLN A 34 -13.03 18.81 -2.52
N GLY A 35 -11.69 18.70 -2.59
CA GLY A 35 -10.77 19.20 -1.58
C GLY A 35 -10.75 18.38 -0.28
N VAL A 36 -11.35 17.18 -0.27
CA VAL A 36 -11.29 16.25 0.87
C VAL A 36 -9.90 15.62 0.97
N ILE A 37 -9.25 15.42 -0.17
CA ILE A 37 -7.89 14.86 -0.27
C ILE A 37 -6.99 15.86 -0.98
N GLU A 38 -5.91 16.25 -0.32
CA GLU A 38 -4.83 17.01 -0.94
C GLU A 38 -3.69 16.07 -1.37
N ILE A 39 -3.19 16.26 -2.59
CA ILE A 39 -2.09 15.47 -3.13
C ILE A 39 -0.82 16.32 -3.09
N TYR A 40 0.26 15.71 -2.57
CA TYR A 40 1.59 16.29 -2.56
C TYR A 40 2.52 15.48 -3.44
N PHE A 41 3.38 16.17 -4.20
CA PHE A 41 4.43 15.50 -4.95
C PHE A 41 5.45 14.89 -4.00
N VAL A 42 5.70 13.59 -4.17
CA VAL A 42 6.79 12.87 -3.50
C VAL A 42 7.73 12.37 -4.58
N ASN A 43 9.01 12.72 -4.48
CA ASN A 43 10.03 12.17 -5.38
C ASN A 43 10.03 10.63 -5.23
N THR A 44 10.14 9.91 -6.35
CA THR A 44 10.16 8.44 -6.37
C THR A 44 11.22 7.83 -5.43
N GLU A 45 12.30 8.57 -5.16
CA GLU A 45 13.34 8.16 -4.22
C GLU A 45 12.90 8.23 -2.74
N TYR A 46 11.79 8.88 -2.43
CA TYR A 46 11.27 9.03 -1.07
C TYR A 46 9.87 8.45 -0.89
N GLN A 47 9.36 7.73 -1.90
CA GLN A 47 8.04 7.10 -1.83
C GLN A 47 8.07 5.90 -0.87
N LEU A 48 7.77 6.13 0.41
CA LEU A 48 7.78 5.10 1.47
C LEU A 48 6.86 3.91 1.16
N ALA A 49 5.77 4.13 0.44
CA ALA A 49 4.83 3.08 0.02
C ALA A 49 5.46 2.04 -0.91
N ASP A 50 6.57 2.36 -1.60
CA ASP A 50 7.27 1.42 -2.46
C ASP A 50 7.79 0.21 -1.67
N LEU A 51 8.07 0.37 -0.37
CA LEU A 51 8.47 -0.71 0.52
C LEU A 51 7.45 -1.85 0.57
N PHE A 52 6.16 -1.53 0.42
CA PHE A 52 5.06 -2.50 0.53
C PHE A 52 4.47 -2.92 -0.82
N THR A 53 4.83 -2.23 -1.90
CA THR A 53 4.16 -2.38 -3.20
C THR A 53 5.09 -2.80 -4.34
N LYS A 54 6.41 -2.72 -4.15
CA LYS A 54 7.41 -3.06 -5.18
C LYS A 54 8.41 -4.08 -4.66
N ALA A 55 8.95 -4.88 -5.58
CA ALA A 55 10.15 -5.66 -5.34
C ALA A 55 11.37 -4.72 -5.42
N LEU A 56 12.02 -4.47 -4.28
CA LEU A 56 13.15 -3.54 -4.16
C LEU A 56 14.43 -4.28 -3.79
N GLY A 57 15.58 -3.71 -4.18
CA GLY A 57 16.89 -4.18 -3.73
C GLY A 57 17.15 -3.85 -2.26
N ARG A 58 18.07 -4.58 -1.62
CA ARG A 58 18.39 -4.43 -0.19
C ARG A 58 18.70 -3.00 0.21
N GLU A 59 19.60 -2.32 -0.50
CA GLU A 59 20.00 -0.94 -0.19
C GLU A 59 18.79 0.00 -0.18
N ARG A 60 17.87 -0.19 -1.13
CA ARG A 60 16.66 0.61 -1.24
C ARG A 60 15.67 0.32 -0.11
N ILE A 61 15.55 -0.95 0.28
CA ILE A 61 14.75 -1.36 1.45
C ILE A 61 15.32 -0.72 2.71
N GLU A 62 16.60 -0.87 2.99
CA GLU A 62 17.27 -0.30 4.18
C GLU A 62 17.09 1.22 4.24
N PHE A 63 17.27 1.91 3.11
CA PHE A 63 17.03 3.35 3.01
C PHE A 63 15.59 3.72 3.41
N LEU A 64 14.59 3.06 2.81
CA LEU A 64 13.17 3.34 3.09
C LEU A 64 12.76 2.94 4.51
N THR A 65 13.25 1.82 5.04
CA THR A 65 13.02 1.36 6.42
C THR A 65 13.54 2.37 7.44
N ASN A 66 14.75 2.90 7.24
CA ASN A 66 15.32 3.95 8.08
C ASN A 66 14.49 5.24 8.03
N LYS A 67 14.08 5.65 6.82
CA LYS A 67 13.25 6.84 6.61
C LYS A 67 11.84 6.70 7.19
N LEU A 68 11.28 5.49 7.20
CA LEU A 68 9.99 5.16 7.81
C LEU A 68 10.08 5.07 9.36
N GLY A 69 11.29 5.05 9.93
CA GLY A 69 11.51 4.93 11.37
C GLY A 69 11.34 3.50 11.90
N MET A 70 11.38 2.50 11.02
CA MET A 70 11.31 1.10 11.42
C MET A 70 12.60 0.67 12.12
N ARG A 71 12.47 -0.12 13.18
CA ARG A 71 13.60 -0.68 13.92
C ARG A 71 13.68 -2.18 13.68
N SER A 72 14.87 -2.66 13.35
CA SER A 72 15.15 -4.09 13.32
C SER A 72 15.48 -4.57 14.72
N PHE A 73 14.86 -5.67 15.13
CA PHE A 73 15.15 -6.32 16.41
C PHE A 73 15.52 -7.79 16.17
N THR A 74 16.42 -8.31 16.99
CA THR A 74 16.63 -9.77 17.01
C THR A 74 15.44 -10.45 17.68
N PRO A 75 15.15 -11.72 17.35
CA PRO A 75 14.04 -12.45 17.97
C PRO A 75 14.10 -12.49 19.51
N GLU A 76 15.31 -12.49 20.08
CA GLU A 76 15.53 -12.49 21.54
C GLU A 76 15.18 -11.14 22.14
N THR A 77 15.53 -10.04 21.46
CA THR A 77 15.21 -8.68 21.90
C THR A 77 13.71 -8.42 21.81
N LEU A 78 13.05 -8.90 20.76
CA LEU A 78 11.60 -8.82 20.62
C LEU A 78 10.88 -9.57 21.75
N LYS A 79 11.33 -10.80 22.06
CA LYS A 79 10.75 -11.58 23.16
C LYS A 79 10.89 -10.87 24.51
N LYS A 80 12.01 -10.18 24.76
CA LYS A 80 12.21 -9.40 25.99
C LYS A 80 11.24 -8.23 26.06
N LEU A 81 11.14 -7.43 25.01
CA LEU A 81 10.21 -6.29 24.95
C LEU A 81 8.75 -6.71 25.15
N MET A 82 8.32 -7.85 24.59
CA MET A 82 6.95 -8.35 24.77
C MET A 82 6.64 -8.84 26.19
N ASN A 83 7.66 -9.21 26.96
CA ASN A 83 7.51 -9.71 28.32
C ASN A 83 7.62 -8.58 29.36
N GLU A 84 8.29 -7.47 29.04
CA GLU A 84 8.47 -6.31 29.91
C GLU A 84 7.17 -5.51 30.15
N ASP A 85 6.17 -5.60 29.26
CA ASP A 85 4.86 -4.95 29.43
C ASP A 85 3.89 -5.72 30.38
N ASN A 86 4.30 -6.88 30.92
CA ASN A 86 3.46 -7.77 31.74
C ASN A 86 3.84 -7.80 33.24
N GLU A 87 4.69 -6.89 33.71
CA GLU A 87 4.97 -6.61 35.14
C GLU A 87 4.67 -5.15 35.49
#